data_AF-A0A933Y9J0-F1
#
_entry.id   AF-A0A933Y9J0-F1
#
_cell.length_a   1.000
_cell.length_b   1.000
_cell.length_c   1.000
_cell.angle_alpha   90.00
_cell.angle_beta   90.00
_cell.angle_gamma   90.00
#
_symmetry.space_group_name_H-M   'P 1'
#
loop_
_entity.id
_entity.type
_entity.pdbx_description
1 polymer ?
#
loop_
_entity_poly.entity_id
_entity_poly.type
_entity_poly.pdbx_seq_one_letter_code
_entity_poly.pdbx_strand_id
1 'polypeptide(L)'
;MTHAELIRKIDEAQDRIRDMPCFVVPTSFDPDDPELRAFPRPLQWKWASVETTLRAFCSRGIVMRLPLFWQIEPALFAAGQAVGTPIFVNDQGNMPVGAAAIRTANMDTVVTDSQDAFKFSSYLLEAGAQFPDAWIIVHPVSRNEWTIPAPLQNSTAHVAQEVHIFPGVPFLEQCEKLAAKKELVFHLSEPYRLEMEGDATYLTSAADDPLPLLRYELPITLVRGEQCLCGKRMVARVEES
;
A
#
# COMPACT_ATOMS: atom_id res chain seq x y z
N MET A 1 -30.65 1.96 19.82
CA MET A 1 -29.62 2.61 20.66
C MET A 1 -29.77 4.11 20.48
N THR A 2 -30.10 4.81 21.54
CA THR A 2 -30.32 6.26 21.55
C THR A 2 -28.99 7.01 21.53
N HIS A 3 -29.01 8.29 21.14
CA HIS A 3 -27.81 9.12 21.10
C HIS A 3 -27.12 9.23 22.47
N ALA A 4 -27.92 9.29 23.54
CA ALA A 4 -27.42 9.30 24.92
C ALA A 4 -26.75 7.96 25.31
N GLU A 5 -27.29 6.83 24.86
CA GLU A 5 -26.66 5.52 25.08
C GLU A 5 -25.35 5.34 24.30
N LEU A 6 -25.23 5.99 23.14
CA LEU A 6 -24.00 5.98 22.34
C LEU A 6 -22.90 6.84 22.99
N ILE A 7 -23.21 8.06 23.40
CA ILE A 7 -22.25 8.95 24.10
C ILE A 7 -21.77 8.29 25.39
N ARG A 8 -22.69 7.71 26.18
CA ARG A 8 -22.33 7.01 27.42
C ARG A 8 -21.35 5.85 27.18
N LYS A 9 -21.54 5.09 26.09
CA LYS A 9 -20.63 3.99 25.72
C LYS A 9 -19.28 4.49 25.19
N ILE A 10 -19.25 5.64 24.54
CA ILE A 10 -18.01 6.28 24.07
C ILE A 10 -17.22 6.81 25.27
N ASP A 11 -17.86 7.48 26.22
CA ASP A 11 -17.23 7.96 27.46
C ASP A 11 -16.71 6.78 28.31
N GLU A 12 -17.50 5.71 28.46
CA GLU A 12 -17.09 4.45 29.14
C GLU A 12 -15.90 3.77 28.44
N ALA A 13 -15.78 3.91 27.12
CA ALA A 13 -14.64 3.39 26.36
C ALA A 13 -13.43 4.34 26.44
N GLN A 14 -13.63 5.65 26.58
CA GLN A 14 -12.59 6.67 26.59
C GLN A 14 -11.61 6.50 27.76
N ASP A 15 -12.12 6.15 28.94
CA ASP A 15 -11.29 5.82 30.10
C ASP A 15 -10.57 4.46 29.95
N ARG A 16 -11.09 3.56 29.12
CA ARG A 16 -10.43 2.28 28.76
C ARG A 16 -9.42 2.39 27.63
N ILE A 17 -9.47 3.47 26.85
CA ILE A 17 -8.54 3.74 25.74
C ILE A 17 -7.21 4.30 26.26
N ARG A 18 -7.20 4.96 27.43
CA ARG A 18 -5.98 5.48 28.08
C ARG A 18 -4.92 4.41 28.35
N ASP A 19 -5.34 3.16 28.51
CA ASP A 19 -4.47 2.00 28.76
C ASP A 19 -4.47 1.00 27.60
N MET A 20 -4.92 1.36 26.40
CA MET A 20 -4.57 0.55 25.23
C MET A 20 -3.09 0.79 24.97
N PRO A 21 -2.20 -0.19 25.21
CA PRO A 21 -0.87 -0.10 24.68
C PRO A 21 -1.04 -0.30 23.17
N CYS A 22 -1.28 0.80 22.46
CA CYS A 22 -1.17 0.84 21.02
C CYS A 22 0.31 0.72 20.71
N PHE A 23 0.79 -0.52 20.69
CA PHE A 23 1.98 -0.85 19.95
C PHE A 23 1.66 -0.54 18.49
N VAL A 24 2.41 0.38 17.91
CA VAL A 24 2.46 0.47 16.46
C VAL A 24 3.23 -0.77 16.01
N VAL A 25 2.49 -1.82 15.72
CA VAL A 25 3.03 -3.02 15.11
C VAL A 25 3.07 -2.81 13.60
N PRO A 26 4.20 -3.07 12.93
CA PRO A 26 4.27 -2.97 11.49
C PRO A 26 3.41 -4.08 10.89
N THR A 27 2.36 -3.72 10.14
CA THR A 27 1.44 -4.71 9.57
C THR A 27 2.10 -5.39 8.36
N SER A 28 2.85 -6.45 8.60
CA SER A 28 3.27 -7.45 7.62
C SER A 28 2.08 -8.32 7.26
N PHE A 29 1.56 -8.15 6.05
CA PHE A 29 0.26 -8.69 5.62
C PHE A 29 0.25 -10.22 5.52
N ASP A 30 -0.26 -10.89 6.56
CA ASP A 30 -0.80 -12.25 6.54
C ASP A 30 -2.09 -12.26 7.38
N PRO A 31 -3.29 -12.50 6.82
CA PRO A 31 -4.54 -12.48 7.59
C PRO A 31 -4.59 -13.54 8.71
N ASP A 32 -3.72 -14.54 8.66
CA ASP A 32 -3.60 -15.62 9.64
C ASP A 32 -2.50 -15.34 10.69
N ASP A 33 -1.82 -14.19 10.63
CA ASP A 33 -0.81 -13.80 11.62
C ASP A 33 -1.48 -13.52 12.99
N PRO A 34 -1.19 -14.31 14.03
CA PRO A 34 -1.80 -14.18 15.35
C PRO A 34 -1.39 -12.90 16.10
N GLU A 35 -0.36 -12.18 15.64
CA GLU A 35 0.07 -10.90 16.22
C GLU A 35 -0.70 -9.70 15.64
N LEU A 36 -1.46 -9.89 14.55
CA LEU A 36 -2.26 -8.83 13.94
C LEU A 36 -3.53 -8.55 14.74
N ARG A 37 -3.69 -7.28 15.12
CA ARG A 37 -4.95 -6.72 15.60
C ARG A 37 -5.44 -5.66 14.62
N ALA A 38 -6.73 -5.70 14.29
CA ALA A 38 -7.38 -4.70 13.45
C ALA A 38 -7.26 -3.31 14.06
N PHE A 39 -6.75 -2.34 13.28
CA PHE A 39 -6.80 -0.93 13.65
C PHE A 39 -8.15 -0.31 13.24
N PRO A 40 -8.73 0.60 14.05
CA PRO A 40 -9.87 1.39 13.62
C PRO A 40 -9.43 2.27 12.45
N ARG A 41 -10.07 2.10 11.30
CA ARG A 41 -9.87 2.99 10.16
C ARG A 41 -10.86 4.16 10.21
N PRO A 42 -10.50 5.33 9.66
CA PRO A 42 -11.49 6.32 9.28
C PRO A 42 -12.64 5.71 8.50
N LEU A 43 -13.88 6.03 8.88
CA LEU A 43 -15.09 5.64 8.15
C LEU A 43 -15.12 6.14 6.69
N GLN A 44 -14.26 7.12 6.35
CA GLN A 44 -14.18 7.76 5.05
C GLN A 44 -12.78 7.67 4.42
N TRP A 45 -11.96 6.68 4.81
CA TRP A 45 -10.63 6.54 4.22
C TRP A 45 -10.68 6.38 2.69
N LYS A 46 -9.76 7.03 1.98
CA LYS A 46 -9.57 6.87 0.54
C LYS A 46 -8.13 6.46 0.24
N TRP A 47 -7.96 5.55 -0.71
CA TRP A 47 -6.64 5.16 -1.21
C TRP A 47 -6.24 6.03 -2.40
N ALA A 48 -5.95 7.30 -2.11
CA ALA A 48 -5.77 8.33 -3.14
C ALA A 48 -4.59 8.07 -4.10
N SER A 49 -3.52 7.46 -3.62
CA SER A 49 -2.36 7.08 -4.45
C SER A 49 -2.74 6.05 -5.51
N VAL A 50 -3.53 5.04 -5.14
CA VAL A 50 -4.07 4.05 -6.08
C VAL A 50 -5.01 4.71 -7.06
N GLU A 51 -5.94 5.57 -6.64
CA GLU A 51 -6.80 6.32 -7.58
C GLU A 51 -5.98 7.10 -8.61
N THR A 52 -4.94 7.80 -8.14
CA THR A 52 -4.02 8.56 -9.00
C THR A 52 -3.30 7.66 -9.98
N THR A 53 -2.82 6.52 -9.51
CA THR A 53 -2.06 5.54 -10.29
C THR A 53 -2.93 4.89 -11.37
N LEU A 54 -4.15 4.47 -11.01
CA LEU A 54 -5.11 3.88 -11.96
C LEU A 54 -5.52 4.88 -13.06
N ARG A 55 -5.67 6.16 -12.71
CA ARG A 55 -5.92 7.22 -13.70
C ARG A 55 -4.72 7.42 -14.62
N ALA A 56 -3.52 7.53 -14.04
CA ALA A 56 -2.27 7.74 -14.78
C ALA A 56 -2.03 6.62 -15.81
N PHE A 57 -2.35 5.38 -15.44
CA PHE A 57 -2.18 4.21 -16.31
C PHE A 57 -3.39 3.89 -17.19
N CYS A 58 -4.46 4.68 -17.14
CA CYS A 58 -5.70 4.43 -17.89
C CYS A 58 -6.25 3.01 -17.66
N SER A 59 -6.27 2.57 -16.40
CA SER A 59 -6.56 1.18 -16.03
C SER A 59 -7.95 0.73 -16.46
N ARG A 60 -8.02 -0.43 -17.14
CA ARG A 60 -9.27 -1.02 -17.64
C ARG A 60 -9.96 -1.95 -16.64
N GLY A 61 -9.22 -2.37 -15.62
CA GLY A 61 -9.67 -3.25 -14.57
C GLY A 61 -8.47 -3.66 -13.72
N ILE A 62 -8.73 -4.13 -12.51
CA ILE A 62 -7.68 -4.50 -11.56
C ILE A 62 -7.89 -5.94 -11.16
N VAL A 63 -6.86 -6.77 -11.32
CA VAL A 63 -6.74 -8.02 -10.59
C VAL A 63 -6.17 -7.69 -9.21
N MET A 64 -7.02 -7.78 -8.19
CA MET A 64 -6.59 -7.64 -6.80
C MET A 64 -6.05 -8.98 -6.32
N ARG A 65 -4.75 -9.02 -6.02
CA ARG A 65 -4.05 -10.16 -5.40
C ARG A 65 -3.62 -9.82 -3.99
N LEU A 66 -4.61 -9.41 -3.21
CA LEU A 66 -4.48 -9.07 -1.81
C LEU A 66 -5.21 -10.15 -1.00
N PRO A 67 -4.81 -10.43 0.26
CA PRO A 67 -5.52 -11.38 1.11
C PRO A 67 -7.03 -11.10 1.11
N LEU A 68 -7.83 -12.14 0.84
CA LEU A 68 -9.28 -12.02 0.71
C LEU A 68 -9.91 -11.51 2.01
N PHE A 69 -10.91 -10.63 1.91
CA PHE A 69 -11.62 -10.06 3.06
C PHE A 69 -10.75 -9.30 4.05
N TRP A 70 -9.59 -8.81 3.60
CA TRP A 70 -8.79 -7.91 4.40
C TRP A 70 -9.32 -6.47 4.31
N GLN A 71 -8.99 -5.65 5.29
CA GLN A 71 -9.50 -4.28 5.43
C GLN A 71 -9.22 -3.37 4.19
N ILE A 72 -8.35 -3.78 3.26
CA ILE A 72 -7.98 -3.05 2.04
C ILE A 72 -8.97 -3.20 0.88
N GLU A 73 -9.72 -4.30 0.82
CA GLU A 73 -10.65 -4.56 -0.28
C GLU A 73 -11.70 -3.45 -0.42
N PRO A 74 -12.38 -2.97 0.65
CA PRO A 74 -13.31 -1.85 0.53
C PRO A 74 -12.67 -0.56 0.03
N ALA A 75 -11.41 -0.29 0.42
CA ALA A 75 -10.69 0.91 0.00
C ALA A 75 -10.28 0.83 -1.47
N LEU A 76 -9.79 -0.34 -1.92
CA LEU A 76 -9.49 -0.57 -3.32
C LEU A 76 -10.77 -0.50 -4.16
N PHE A 77 -11.87 -1.08 -3.69
CA PHE A 77 -13.19 -0.98 -4.33
C PHE A 77 -13.67 0.45 -4.47
N ALA A 78 -13.58 1.25 -3.41
CA ALA A 78 -13.92 2.67 -3.46
C ALA A 78 -13.04 3.43 -4.46
N ALA A 79 -11.73 3.16 -4.47
CA ALA A 79 -10.79 3.77 -5.41
C ALA A 79 -11.12 3.38 -6.87
N GLY A 80 -11.34 2.09 -7.13
CA GLY A 80 -11.76 1.59 -8.44
C GLY A 80 -13.08 2.22 -8.90
N GLN A 81 -14.08 2.30 -8.02
CA GLN A 81 -15.35 2.97 -8.30
C GLN A 81 -15.17 4.46 -8.64
N ALA A 82 -14.30 5.17 -7.93
CA ALA A 82 -14.02 6.59 -8.17
C ALA A 82 -13.36 6.84 -9.54
N VAL A 83 -12.59 5.87 -10.04
CA VAL A 83 -11.90 5.95 -11.34
C VAL A 83 -12.72 5.32 -12.48
N GLY A 84 -13.72 4.49 -12.16
CA GLY A 84 -14.47 3.71 -13.15
C GLY A 84 -13.77 2.42 -13.57
N THR A 85 -12.90 1.90 -12.72
CA THR A 85 -12.07 0.71 -12.96
C THR A 85 -12.65 -0.48 -12.17
N PRO A 86 -13.16 -1.53 -12.83
CA PRO A 86 -13.71 -2.70 -12.15
C PRO A 86 -12.62 -3.51 -11.44
N ILE A 87 -12.98 -4.17 -10.34
CA ILE A 87 -12.08 -5.06 -9.60
C ILE A 87 -12.48 -6.50 -9.83
N PHE A 88 -11.48 -7.30 -10.13
CA PHE A 88 -11.52 -8.74 -10.10
C PHE A 88 -10.74 -9.23 -8.87
N VAL A 89 -11.48 -9.70 -7.87
CA VAL A 89 -10.90 -10.27 -6.64
C VAL A 89 -10.31 -11.64 -6.96
N ASN A 90 -9.00 -11.80 -6.79
CA ASN A 90 -8.27 -13.02 -7.09
C ASN A 90 -7.49 -13.49 -5.87
N ASP A 91 -7.79 -14.71 -5.43
CA ASP A 91 -6.99 -15.39 -4.42
C ASP A 91 -5.54 -15.58 -4.91
N GLN A 92 -4.56 -15.29 -4.07
CA GLN A 92 -3.14 -15.38 -4.44
C GLN A 92 -2.74 -16.82 -4.85
N GLY A 93 -3.36 -17.84 -4.27
CA GLY A 93 -3.15 -19.24 -4.66
C GLY A 93 -3.70 -19.59 -6.04
N ASN A 94 -4.62 -18.78 -6.60
CA ASN A 94 -5.28 -19.07 -7.87
C ASN A 94 -4.69 -18.26 -9.05
N MET A 95 -3.40 -18.48 -9.29
CA MET A 95 -2.64 -17.83 -10.38
C MET A 95 -3.25 -18.00 -11.79
N PRO A 96 -3.76 -19.19 -12.20
CA PRO A 96 -4.32 -19.36 -13.54
C PRO A 96 -5.51 -18.44 -13.82
N VAL A 97 -6.34 -18.20 -12.80
CA VAL A 97 -7.52 -17.33 -12.92
C VAL A 97 -7.11 -15.86 -13.04
N GLY A 98 -6.09 -15.42 -12.29
CA GLY A 98 -5.54 -14.07 -12.42
C GLY A 98 -4.92 -13.84 -13.80
N ALA A 99 -4.17 -14.83 -14.31
CA ALA A 99 -3.60 -14.77 -15.65
C ALA A 99 -4.66 -14.73 -16.75
N ALA A 100 -5.78 -15.43 -16.56
CA ALA A 100 -6.91 -15.37 -17.49
C ALA A 100 -7.54 -13.98 -17.53
N ALA A 101 -7.71 -13.32 -16.38
CA ALA A 101 -8.23 -11.95 -16.31
C ALA A 101 -7.32 -10.94 -17.04
N ILE A 102 -6.00 -11.04 -16.85
CA ILE A 102 -5.02 -10.22 -17.59
C ILE A 102 -5.11 -10.47 -19.09
N ARG A 103 -5.10 -11.73 -19.52
CA ARG A 103 -5.16 -12.09 -20.95
C ARG A 103 -6.45 -11.61 -21.62
N THR A 104 -7.59 -11.72 -20.95
CA THR A 104 -8.90 -11.44 -21.56
C THR A 104 -9.28 -9.96 -21.52
N ALA A 105 -8.88 -9.24 -20.46
CA ALA A 105 -9.35 -7.87 -20.22
C ALA A 105 -8.21 -6.84 -20.04
N ASN A 106 -6.94 -7.26 -20.13
CA ASN A 106 -5.77 -6.42 -19.90
C ASN A 106 -5.86 -5.66 -18.57
N MET A 107 -6.22 -6.39 -17.52
CA MET A 107 -6.36 -5.84 -16.18
C MET A 107 -5.00 -5.62 -15.54
N ASP A 108 -4.80 -4.47 -14.92
CA ASP A 108 -3.62 -4.16 -14.10
C ASP A 108 -3.63 -4.97 -12.81
N THR A 109 -2.50 -5.04 -12.11
CA THR A 109 -2.37 -5.88 -10.93
C THR A 109 -2.01 -5.08 -9.68
N VAL A 110 -2.76 -5.30 -8.60
CA VAL A 110 -2.42 -4.80 -7.25
C VAL A 110 -2.08 -5.99 -6.37
N VAL A 111 -0.92 -5.97 -5.71
CA VAL A 111 -0.34 -7.12 -5.02
C VAL A 111 0.33 -6.75 -3.69
N THR A 112 0.47 -7.72 -2.79
CA THR A 112 0.74 -7.52 -1.35
C THR A 112 2.21 -7.36 -0.96
N ASP A 113 3.14 -7.85 -1.78
CA ASP A 113 4.59 -7.62 -1.65
C ASP A 113 5.36 -8.06 -2.92
N SER A 114 6.69 -7.85 -2.91
CA SER A 114 7.59 -8.34 -3.97
C SER A 114 7.56 -9.85 -4.16
N GLN A 115 7.26 -10.63 -3.11
CA GLN A 115 7.31 -12.08 -3.19
C GLN A 115 6.10 -12.63 -3.94
N ASP A 116 4.89 -12.16 -3.65
CA ASP A 116 3.71 -12.53 -4.47
C ASP A 116 3.83 -11.94 -5.88
N ALA A 117 4.35 -10.71 -6.01
CA ALA A 117 4.64 -10.13 -7.32
C ALA A 117 5.62 -11.02 -8.12
N PHE A 118 6.68 -11.54 -7.49
CA PHE A 118 7.64 -12.46 -8.13
C PHE A 118 6.98 -13.78 -8.52
N LYS A 119 6.21 -14.40 -7.63
CA LYS A 119 5.51 -15.66 -7.90
C LYS A 119 4.56 -15.52 -9.09
N PHE A 120 3.74 -14.47 -9.08
CA PHE A 120 2.74 -14.28 -10.13
C PHE A 120 3.36 -13.85 -11.46
N SER A 121 4.34 -12.94 -11.43
CA SER A 121 5.06 -12.53 -12.65
C SER A 121 5.86 -13.67 -13.29
N SER A 122 6.49 -14.53 -12.48
CA SER A 122 7.15 -15.76 -12.96
C SER A 122 6.15 -16.73 -13.58
N TYR A 123 5.00 -16.93 -12.94
CA TYR A 123 3.93 -17.75 -13.49
C TYR A 123 3.44 -17.23 -14.86
N LEU A 124 3.23 -15.92 -15.01
CA LEU A 124 2.84 -15.33 -16.29
C LEU A 124 3.88 -15.60 -17.38
N LEU A 125 5.16 -15.45 -17.04
CA LEU A 125 6.27 -15.70 -17.96
C LEU A 125 6.33 -17.18 -18.37
N GLU A 126 6.27 -18.10 -17.42
CA GLU A 126 6.27 -19.55 -17.65
C GLU A 126 5.07 -20.02 -18.49
N ALA A 127 3.91 -19.41 -18.25
CA ALA A 127 2.68 -19.68 -19.00
C ALA A 127 2.65 -19.01 -20.40
N GLY A 128 3.67 -18.21 -20.76
CA GLY A 128 3.70 -17.44 -22.00
C GLY A 128 2.60 -16.38 -22.08
N ALA A 129 2.12 -15.90 -20.93
CA ALA A 129 1.11 -14.85 -20.83
C ALA A 129 1.74 -13.46 -20.95
N GLN A 130 0.94 -12.48 -21.40
CA GLN A 130 1.36 -11.08 -21.40
C GLN A 130 1.42 -10.54 -19.97
N PHE A 131 2.41 -9.69 -19.70
CA PHE A 131 2.37 -8.82 -18.52
C PHE A 131 1.30 -7.74 -18.69
N PRO A 132 0.60 -7.37 -17.60
CA PRO A 132 -0.27 -6.20 -17.63
C PRO A 132 0.56 -4.93 -17.73
N ASP A 133 -0.06 -3.83 -18.17
CA ASP A 133 0.62 -2.55 -18.40
C ASP A 133 1.12 -1.94 -17.08
N ALA A 134 0.41 -2.15 -15.99
CA ALA A 134 0.80 -1.66 -14.68
C ALA A 134 0.68 -2.67 -13.53
N TRP A 135 1.58 -2.51 -12.57
CA TRP A 135 1.59 -3.17 -11.27
C TRP A 135 1.64 -2.12 -10.16
N ILE A 136 0.91 -2.39 -9.09
CA ILE A 136 1.07 -1.70 -7.80
C ILE A 136 1.48 -2.76 -6.78
N ILE A 137 2.74 -2.71 -6.35
CA ILE A 137 3.27 -3.58 -5.30
C ILE A 137 3.18 -2.82 -3.99
N VAL A 138 2.31 -3.30 -3.12
CA VAL A 138 2.16 -2.80 -1.75
C VAL A 138 3.23 -3.48 -0.91
N HIS A 139 3.92 -2.76 -0.05
CA HIS A 139 4.92 -3.33 0.86
C HIS A 139 4.56 -2.99 2.31
N PRO A 140 4.77 -3.92 3.25
CA PRO A 140 4.78 -3.55 4.65
C PRO A 140 6.05 -2.77 4.99
N VAL A 141 5.92 -1.79 5.89
CA VAL A 141 7.07 -0.98 6.35
C VAL A 141 8.16 -1.81 7.01
N SER A 142 7.82 -2.93 7.66
CA SER A 142 8.76 -3.86 8.29
C SER A 142 9.54 -4.73 7.34
N ARG A 143 9.22 -4.74 6.02
CA ARG A 143 9.93 -5.61 5.09
C ARG A 143 11.41 -5.24 5.10
N ASN A 144 12.31 -6.22 5.20
CA ASN A 144 13.76 -5.96 5.21
C ASN A 144 14.26 -5.30 3.91
N GLU A 145 13.61 -5.59 2.79
CA GLU A 145 13.99 -5.06 1.49
C GLU A 145 12.75 -4.85 0.63
N TRP A 146 12.71 -3.74 -0.11
CA TRP A 146 11.71 -3.50 -1.13
C TRP A 146 12.39 -3.67 -2.48
N THR A 147 11.92 -4.61 -3.29
CA THR A 147 12.55 -4.92 -4.56
C THR A 147 11.52 -5.03 -5.67
N ILE A 148 11.96 -4.76 -6.90
CA ILE A 148 11.17 -5.08 -8.08
C ILE A 148 11.58 -6.48 -8.53
N PRO A 149 10.65 -7.45 -8.64
CA PRO A 149 10.96 -8.80 -9.10
C PRO A 149 11.64 -8.81 -10.47
N ALA A 150 12.63 -9.69 -10.66
CA ALA A 150 13.39 -9.82 -11.91
C ALA A 150 12.52 -9.95 -13.19
N PRO A 151 11.40 -10.71 -13.20
CA PRO A 151 10.52 -10.74 -14.38
C PRO A 151 9.92 -9.37 -14.70
N LEU A 152 9.58 -8.58 -13.67
CA LEU A 152 9.02 -7.24 -13.84
C LEU A 152 10.09 -6.21 -14.18
N GLN A 153 11.31 -6.30 -13.64
CA GLN A 153 12.42 -5.39 -13.97
C GLN A 153 12.67 -5.31 -15.48
N ASN A 154 12.66 -6.47 -16.15
CA ASN A 154 12.94 -6.59 -17.58
C ASN A 154 11.70 -6.42 -18.48
N SER A 155 10.50 -6.28 -17.89
CA SER A 155 9.26 -6.11 -18.65
C SER A 155 9.06 -4.66 -19.14
N THR A 156 8.07 -4.42 -19.98
CA THR A 156 7.62 -3.05 -20.33
C THR A 156 6.62 -2.48 -19.33
N ALA A 157 6.19 -3.27 -18.33
CA ALA A 157 5.17 -2.84 -17.38
C ALA A 157 5.69 -1.71 -16.49
N HIS A 158 4.81 -0.76 -16.17
CA HIS A 158 5.01 0.20 -15.10
C HIS A 158 4.87 -0.52 -13.76
N VAL A 159 5.80 -0.28 -12.83
CA VAL A 159 5.77 -0.92 -11.51
C VAL A 159 5.80 0.15 -10.44
N ALA A 160 4.62 0.57 -9.99
CA ALA A 160 4.49 1.43 -8.83
C ALA A 160 4.69 0.60 -7.55
N GLN A 161 5.37 1.19 -6.58
CA GLN A 161 5.54 0.62 -5.25
C GLN A 161 4.97 1.56 -4.22
N GLU A 162 4.31 0.99 -3.22
CA GLU A 162 3.79 1.72 -2.07
C GLU A 162 4.30 1.06 -0.80
N VAL A 163 4.61 1.85 0.23
CA VAL A 163 4.97 1.33 1.54
C VAL A 163 3.93 1.77 2.55
N HIS A 164 3.42 0.79 3.27
CA HIS A 164 2.27 0.92 4.14
C HIS A 164 2.70 0.67 5.58
N ILE A 165 2.32 1.61 6.46
CA ILE A 165 2.33 1.37 7.91
C ILE A 165 1.08 0.62 8.30
N PHE A 166 -0.03 0.96 7.64
CA PHE A 166 -1.31 0.29 7.80
C PHE A 166 -1.83 -0.17 6.43
N PRO A 167 -2.61 -1.27 6.40
CA PRO A 167 -3.14 -1.77 5.15
C PRO A 167 -3.96 -0.69 4.41
N GLY A 168 -3.67 -0.43 3.14
CA GLY A 168 -4.37 0.59 2.34
C GLY A 168 -4.06 2.05 2.71
N VAL A 169 -3.15 2.30 3.65
CA VAL A 169 -2.64 3.63 4.02
C VAL A 169 -1.14 3.71 3.65
N PRO A 170 -0.82 4.15 2.42
CA PRO A 170 0.57 4.37 2.05
C PRO A 170 1.10 5.59 2.78
N PHE A 171 2.30 5.47 3.35
CA PHE A 171 3.07 6.65 3.79
C PHE A 171 4.18 6.98 2.79
N LEU A 172 4.61 5.99 2.00
CA LEU A 172 5.46 6.17 0.83
C LEU A 172 4.73 5.69 -0.41
N GLU A 173 4.77 6.49 -1.46
CA GLU A 173 4.09 6.21 -2.73
C GLU A 173 4.98 6.59 -3.93
N GLN A 174 4.78 5.93 -5.06
CA GLN A 174 5.47 6.26 -6.30
C GLN A 174 4.52 6.90 -7.31
N CYS A 175 4.97 7.97 -7.95
CA CYS A 175 4.27 8.51 -9.12
C CYS A 175 4.54 7.68 -10.38
N GLU A 176 3.76 7.93 -11.43
CA GLU A 176 3.92 7.29 -12.74
C GLU A 176 5.34 7.36 -13.32
N LYS A 177 6.09 8.44 -13.05
CA LYS A 177 7.44 8.63 -13.58
C LYS A 177 8.44 7.70 -12.91
N LEU A 178 8.31 7.51 -11.59
CA LEU A 178 9.14 6.57 -10.84
C LEU A 178 8.76 5.13 -11.19
N ALA A 179 7.46 4.84 -11.30
CA ALA A 179 6.94 3.54 -11.69
C ALA A 179 7.42 3.09 -13.09
N ALA A 180 7.48 4.03 -14.05
CA ALA A 180 8.02 3.77 -15.39
C ALA A 180 9.52 3.44 -15.38
N LYS A 181 10.30 4.12 -14.52
CA LYS A 181 11.73 3.92 -14.40
C LYS A 181 12.12 2.76 -13.48
N LYS A 182 11.19 2.25 -12.68
CA LYS A 182 11.42 1.15 -11.73
C LYS A 182 12.52 1.49 -10.71
N GLU A 183 12.57 2.75 -10.30
CA GLU A 183 13.51 3.22 -9.28
C GLU A 183 12.97 2.91 -7.88
N LEU A 184 13.84 2.57 -6.92
CA LEU A 184 13.47 2.33 -5.51
C LEU A 184 13.51 3.61 -4.67
N VAL A 185 12.88 4.66 -5.21
CA VAL A 185 12.70 5.95 -4.53
C VAL A 185 11.21 6.27 -4.44
N PHE A 186 10.83 7.07 -3.45
CA PHE A 186 9.42 7.29 -3.12
C PHE A 186 9.12 8.77 -2.87
N HIS A 187 7.84 9.11 -2.84
CA HIS A 187 7.34 10.35 -2.25
C HIS A 187 6.76 10.04 -0.88
N LEU A 188 6.90 10.99 0.05
CA LEU A 188 6.10 10.98 1.26
C LEU A 188 4.65 11.32 0.88
N SER A 189 3.70 10.50 1.32
CA SER A 189 2.27 10.79 1.13
C SER A 189 1.88 12.05 1.90
N GLU A 190 0.99 12.84 1.31
CA GLU A 190 0.63 14.20 1.76
C GLU A 190 0.25 14.38 3.24
N PRO A 191 -0.46 13.44 3.91
CA PRO A 191 -0.83 13.64 5.31
C PRO A 191 0.35 13.53 6.28
N TYR A 192 1.50 13.04 5.81
CA TYR A 192 2.64 12.75 6.67
C TYR A 192 3.75 13.78 6.58
N ARG A 193 4.51 13.88 7.67
CA ARG A 193 5.75 14.63 7.79
C ARG A 193 6.85 13.72 8.32
N LEU A 194 8.06 13.92 7.78
CA LEU A 194 9.25 13.15 8.12
C LEU A 194 10.22 14.01 8.94
N GLU A 195 10.56 13.52 10.12
CA GLU A 195 11.61 14.04 10.99
C GLU A 195 12.76 13.01 11.06
N MET A 196 14.00 13.46 10.97
CA MET A 196 15.19 12.61 10.97
C MET A 196 16.13 13.09 12.07
N GLU A 197 16.46 12.22 13.03
CA GLU A 197 17.33 12.52 14.17
C GLU A 197 18.39 11.43 14.30
N GLY A 198 19.62 11.75 13.90
CA GLY A 198 20.66 10.72 13.75
C GLY A 198 20.23 9.68 12.72
N ASP A 199 20.25 8.41 13.11
CA ASP A 199 19.83 7.28 12.26
C ASP A 199 18.34 6.93 12.43
N ALA A 200 17.63 7.60 13.35
CA ALA A 200 16.21 7.37 13.58
C ALA A 200 15.36 8.22 12.63
N THR A 201 14.31 7.60 12.08
CA THR A 201 13.31 8.29 11.26
C THR A 201 11.97 8.28 11.96
N TYR A 202 11.38 9.46 12.12
CA TYR A 202 10.08 9.64 12.77
C TYR A 202 9.04 10.13 11.77
N LEU A 203 7.84 9.58 11.87
CA LEU A 203 6.68 9.97 11.11
C LEU A 203 5.67 10.68 12.01
N THR A 204 5.20 11.83 11.55
CA THR A 204 4.07 12.55 12.15
C THR A 204 2.97 12.73 11.12
N SER A 205 1.70 12.73 11.53
CA SER A 205 0.57 13.13 10.69
C SER A 205 -0.18 14.29 11.33
N ALA A 206 -1.03 14.95 10.55
CA ALA A 206 -1.84 16.05 11.07
C ALA A 206 -2.74 15.58 12.22
N ALA A 207 -2.99 16.44 13.21
CA ALA A 207 -3.79 16.08 14.38
C ALA A 207 -5.26 15.81 14.06
N ASP A 208 -5.73 16.33 12.92
CA ASP A 208 -7.05 16.09 12.34
C ASP A 208 -7.06 14.95 11.31
N ASP A 209 -5.90 14.31 11.07
CA ASP A 209 -5.87 13.05 10.33
C ASP A 209 -6.61 11.99 11.15
N PRO A 210 -7.40 11.11 10.51
CA PRO A 210 -8.12 10.09 11.27
C PRO A 210 -7.21 9.05 11.95
N LEU A 211 -5.92 9.01 11.59
CA LEU A 211 -4.85 8.30 12.28
C LEU A 211 -3.76 9.30 12.69
N PRO A 212 -3.98 10.10 13.74
CA PRO A 212 -3.01 11.10 14.17
C PRO A 212 -1.79 10.38 14.77
N LEU A 213 -0.64 10.54 14.13
CA LEU A 213 0.66 10.07 14.59
C LEU A 213 1.38 11.26 15.21
N LEU A 214 1.46 11.27 16.53
CA LEU A 214 2.10 12.37 17.26
C LEU A 214 3.62 12.40 17.03
N ARG A 215 4.25 11.23 16.99
CA ARG A 215 5.67 10.99 16.63
C ARG A 215 5.94 9.47 16.65
N TYR A 216 5.85 8.81 15.51
CA TYR A 216 6.06 7.37 15.40
C TYR A 216 7.46 7.07 14.84
N GLU A 217 8.26 6.30 15.58
CA GLU A 217 9.56 5.82 15.11
C GLU A 217 9.39 4.71 14.07
N LEU A 218 9.89 4.92 12.87
CA LEU A 218 9.86 3.92 11.81
C LEU A 218 10.90 2.83 12.09
N PRO A 219 10.63 1.56 11.77
CA PRO A 219 11.60 0.47 11.86
C PRO A 219 12.65 0.51 10.74
N ILE A 220 12.80 1.66 10.08
CA ILE A 220 13.67 1.87 8.93
C ILE A 220 14.21 3.30 8.96
N THR A 221 15.39 3.48 8.40
CA THR A 221 15.98 4.81 8.17
C THR A 221 15.71 5.28 6.76
N LEU A 222 15.24 6.52 6.61
CA LEU A 222 15.03 7.16 5.32
C LEU A 222 15.98 8.35 5.15
N VAL A 223 16.34 8.63 3.90
CA VAL A 223 17.09 9.83 3.50
C VAL A 223 16.32 10.64 2.46
N ARG A 224 16.47 11.96 2.53
CA ARG A 224 15.87 12.88 1.55
C ARG A 224 16.77 12.98 0.32
N GLY A 225 16.22 12.65 -0.83
CA GLY A 225 16.87 12.80 -2.12
C GLY A 225 16.52 14.11 -2.83
N GLU A 226 16.79 14.09 -4.14
CA GLU A 226 16.50 15.17 -5.08
C GLU A 226 14.99 15.33 -5.36
N GLN A 227 14.65 16.31 -6.20
CA GLN A 227 13.28 16.53 -6.65
C GLN A 227 12.96 15.59 -7.82
N CYS A 228 11.82 14.92 -7.75
CA CYS A 228 11.32 14.11 -8.85
C CYS A 228 10.79 14.99 -9.98
N LEU A 229 10.71 14.44 -11.20
CA LEU A 229 10.11 15.08 -12.36
C LEU A 229 8.63 15.47 -12.15
N CYS A 230 7.92 14.85 -11.20
CA CYS A 230 6.57 15.22 -10.82
C CYS A 230 6.50 16.45 -9.88
N GLY A 231 7.65 17.01 -9.51
CA GLY A 231 7.77 18.15 -8.60
C GLY A 231 7.79 17.79 -7.11
N LYS A 232 7.45 16.55 -6.73
CA LYS A 232 7.55 16.06 -5.33
C LYS A 232 9.00 15.73 -4.97
N ARG A 233 9.36 15.90 -3.70
CA ARG A 233 10.68 15.49 -3.18
C ARG A 233 10.77 13.97 -3.06
N MET A 234 11.93 13.41 -3.39
CA MET A 234 12.18 11.98 -3.26
C MET A 234 12.71 11.62 -1.88
N VAL A 235 12.37 10.43 -1.41
CA VAL A 235 12.95 9.78 -0.25
C VAL A 235 13.35 8.36 -0.62
N ALA A 236 14.44 7.88 -0.02
CA ALA A 236 14.94 6.53 -0.21
C ALA A 236 15.20 5.89 1.15
N ARG A 237 15.09 4.57 1.22
CA ARG A 237 15.54 3.81 2.39
C ARG A 237 17.06 3.73 2.39
N VAL A 238 17.67 3.84 3.56
CA VAL A 238 19.09 3.54 3.75
C VAL A 238 19.24 2.02 3.81
N GLU A 239 20.08 1.45 2.96
CA GLU A 239 20.45 0.04 3.04
C GLU A 239 21.37 -0.16 4.24
N GLU A 240 20.99 -1.03 5.16
CA GLU A 240 21.86 -1.46 6.26
C GLU A 240 22.97 -2.34 5.67
N SER A 241 24.22 -1.95 5.92
CA SER A 241 25.45 -2.60 5.42
C SER A 241 25.79 -3.89 6.15
#